data_AF-A0A1V5CYD1-F1
#
_entry.id   AF-A0A1V5CYD1-F1
#
_cell.length_a   1.000
_cell.length_b   1.000
_cell.length_c   1.000
_cell.angle_alpha   90.00
_cell.angle_beta   90.00
_cell.angle_gamma   90.00
#
_symmetry.space_group_name_H-M   'P 1'
#
loop_
_entity.id
_entity.type
_entity.pdbx_description
1 polymer ?
#
loop_
_entity_poly.entity_id
_entity_poly.type
_entity_poly.pdbx_seq_one_letter_code
_entity_poly.pdbx_strand_id
1 'polypeptide(L)'
;MQSRDEMMDNIMAFWKSRTILTACDLDIFTRIDQNPGTARQVAAAQGADPFAMERLLNSLAAIGLLEKKEDVFHLAPQGALLSSLQPGSMLPMALHFSDVWEKWSALTNVVKEGRRVKEQASTRDQKTLESFIGAMDVIARDLSVEIARSFDASRFNRLLDIGGASGTYTVAFLNENHRLTAVLFDLEPVVAIAEKRLRADGLIDRVHLVAGDFYRDELPEGCDFALLSAIIHQNSPSQNVDLFRKIFRALVPGGTLLIRDHIMDGTRTDPPAGALFGLNMLVATPGGDTYSFIELKEGLEQAGFVNARLVRQGKRMDGLVEARKPEI
;
A
#
# COMPACT_ATOMS: atom_id res chain seq x y z
N MET A 1 35.87 1.42 11.38
CA MET A 1 35.72 0.08 10.75
C MET A 1 34.24 -0.26 10.68
N GLN A 2 33.56 -0.38 11.82
CA GLN A 2 32.11 -0.59 11.90
C GLN A 2 31.24 0.35 11.03
N SER A 3 31.48 1.67 11.05
CA SER A 3 30.70 2.61 10.22
C SER A 3 30.92 2.46 8.71
N ARG A 4 32.08 1.93 8.28
CA ARG A 4 32.37 1.64 6.87
C ARG A 4 31.62 0.38 6.44
N ASP A 5 31.65 -0.63 7.29
CA ASP A 5 31.00 -1.91 7.02
C ASP A 5 29.46 -1.73 6.97
N GLU A 6 28.89 -0.99 7.92
CA GLU A 6 27.46 -0.62 7.91
C GLU A 6 27.06 0.17 6.65
N MET A 7 27.91 1.10 6.19
CA MET A 7 27.65 1.83 4.96
C MET A 7 27.71 0.92 3.73
N MET A 8 28.67 0.01 3.67
CA MET A 8 28.77 -0.97 2.59
C MET A 8 27.56 -1.92 2.57
N ASP A 9 27.10 -2.36 3.74
CA ASP A 9 25.89 -3.19 3.86
C ASP A 9 24.64 -2.45 3.34
N ASN A 10 24.50 -1.17 3.66
CA ASN A 10 23.41 -0.34 3.12
C ASN A 10 23.51 -0.19 1.60
N ILE A 11 24.71 0.03 1.05
CA ILE A 11 24.94 0.11 -0.40
C ILE A 11 24.63 -1.22 -1.08
N MET A 12 24.93 -2.35 -0.45
CA MET A 12 24.73 -3.70 -1.01
C MET A 12 23.36 -4.30 -0.68
N ALA A 13 22.52 -3.63 0.14
CA ALA A 13 21.22 -4.13 0.57
C ALA A 13 20.31 -4.53 -0.61
N PHE A 14 20.49 -3.89 -1.76
CA PHE A 14 19.77 -4.20 -2.98
C PHE A 14 20.01 -5.61 -3.52
N TRP A 15 21.16 -6.24 -3.24
CA TRP A 15 21.45 -7.60 -3.69
C TRP A 15 20.45 -8.59 -3.14
N LYS A 16 20.16 -8.51 -1.83
CA LYS A 16 19.17 -9.37 -1.18
C LYS A 16 17.78 -9.11 -1.76
N SER A 17 17.37 -7.85 -1.87
CA SER A 17 16.07 -7.48 -2.42
C SER A 17 15.90 -8.00 -3.86
N ARG A 18 16.83 -7.70 -4.77
CA ARG A 18 16.73 -8.12 -6.17
C ARG A 18 16.81 -9.63 -6.35
N THR A 19 17.54 -10.34 -5.48
CA THR A 19 17.54 -11.82 -5.45
C THR A 19 16.13 -12.36 -5.17
N ILE A 20 15.45 -11.82 -4.15
CA ILE A 20 14.08 -12.21 -3.79
C ILE A 20 13.10 -11.86 -4.91
N LEU A 21 13.18 -10.63 -5.44
CA LEU A 21 12.30 -10.16 -6.50
C LEU A 21 12.47 -11.00 -7.79
N THR A 22 13.69 -11.32 -8.17
CA THR A 22 13.97 -12.17 -9.35
C THR A 22 13.39 -13.57 -9.17
N ALA A 23 13.47 -14.14 -7.95
CA ALA A 23 12.86 -15.43 -7.65
C ALA A 23 11.33 -15.38 -7.71
N CYS A 24 10.72 -14.23 -7.37
CA CYS A 24 9.28 -14.00 -7.51
C CYS A 24 8.87 -13.81 -8.98
N ASP A 25 9.63 -13.04 -9.76
CA ASP A 25 9.42 -12.84 -11.20
C ASP A 25 9.47 -14.18 -11.96
N LEU A 26 10.34 -15.09 -11.51
CA LEU A 26 10.49 -16.45 -12.03
C LEU A 26 9.59 -17.48 -11.31
N ASP A 27 8.67 -17.08 -10.44
CA ASP A 27 7.75 -17.93 -9.68
C ASP A 27 8.41 -19.16 -8.99
N ILE A 28 9.64 -18.98 -8.50
CA ILE A 28 10.48 -20.06 -7.96
C ILE A 28 9.88 -20.65 -6.67
N PHE A 29 9.31 -19.80 -5.81
CA PHE A 29 8.75 -20.24 -4.53
C PHE A 29 7.55 -21.17 -4.74
N THR A 30 6.60 -20.78 -5.59
CA THR A 30 5.46 -21.63 -5.97
C THR A 30 5.95 -22.94 -6.59
N ARG A 31 6.92 -22.89 -7.49
CA ARG A 31 7.45 -24.07 -8.17
C ARG A 31 8.07 -25.07 -7.18
N ILE A 32 8.86 -24.59 -6.23
CA ILE A 32 9.51 -25.44 -5.22
C ILE A 32 8.50 -25.93 -4.18
N ASP A 33 7.49 -25.12 -3.83
CA ASP A 33 6.37 -25.53 -2.95
C ASP A 33 5.64 -26.75 -3.52
N GLN A 34 5.38 -26.75 -4.83
CA GLN A 34 4.74 -27.87 -5.51
C GLN A 34 5.62 -29.10 -5.60
N ASN A 35 6.86 -28.95 -6.07
CA ASN A 35 7.78 -30.07 -6.24
C ASN A 35 9.22 -29.63 -5.94
N PRO A 36 9.74 -29.95 -4.74
CA PRO A 36 11.16 -29.79 -4.42
C PRO A 36 12.05 -30.45 -5.47
N GLY A 37 13.22 -29.86 -5.75
CA GLY A 37 14.06 -30.35 -6.83
C GLY A 37 15.45 -29.74 -6.87
N THR A 38 16.30 -30.37 -7.67
CA THR A 38 17.65 -29.86 -7.98
C THR A 38 17.57 -28.59 -8.82
N ALA A 39 18.65 -27.80 -8.83
CA ALA A 39 18.73 -26.60 -9.67
C ALA A 39 18.47 -26.87 -11.15
N ARG A 40 18.91 -28.02 -11.68
CA ARG A 40 18.64 -28.42 -13.08
C ARG A 40 17.16 -28.67 -13.34
N GLN A 41 16.46 -29.33 -12.42
CA GLN A 41 15.03 -29.61 -12.54
C GLN A 41 14.20 -28.32 -12.44
N VAL A 42 14.56 -27.42 -11.53
CA VAL A 42 13.89 -26.11 -11.40
C VAL A 42 14.15 -25.26 -12.65
N ALA A 43 15.40 -25.20 -13.13
CA ALA A 43 15.77 -24.47 -14.34
C ALA A 43 15.02 -24.97 -15.57
N ALA A 44 14.96 -26.29 -15.77
CA ALA A 44 14.24 -26.90 -16.89
C ALA A 44 12.75 -26.56 -16.89
N ALA A 45 12.10 -26.52 -15.72
CA ALA A 45 10.69 -26.15 -15.60
C ALA A 45 10.41 -24.69 -15.97
N GLN A 46 11.33 -23.79 -15.64
CA GLN A 46 11.19 -22.34 -15.89
C GLN A 46 11.85 -21.87 -17.20
N GLY A 47 12.38 -22.79 -18.02
CA GLY A 47 13.10 -22.45 -19.25
C GLY A 47 14.38 -21.63 -19.00
N ALA A 48 15.00 -21.78 -17.83
CA ALA A 48 16.16 -21.03 -17.39
C ALA A 48 17.48 -21.81 -17.55
N ASP A 49 18.59 -21.08 -17.52
CA ASP A 49 19.93 -21.68 -17.51
C ASP A 49 20.21 -22.37 -16.15
N PRO A 50 20.60 -23.65 -16.12
CA PRO A 50 20.85 -24.38 -14.88
C PRO A 50 22.00 -23.79 -14.07
N PHE A 51 23.00 -23.20 -14.74
CA PHE A 51 24.10 -22.54 -14.07
C PHE A 51 23.57 -21.32 -13.29
N ALA A 52 22.90 -20.37 -13.95
CA ALA A 52 22.31 -19.20 -13.28
C ALA A 52 21.31 -19.59 -12.18
N MET A 53 20.45 -20.59 -12.42
CA MET A 53 19.46 -21.05 -11.45
C MET A 53 20.11 -21.55 -10.16
N GLU A 54 21.18 -22.33 -10.26
CA GLU A 54 21.88 -22.84 -9.08
C GLU A 54 22.42 -21.71 -8.18
N ARG A 55 22.91 -20.61 -8.77
CA ARG A 55 23.36 -19.41 -8.03
C ARG A 55 22.20 -18.74 -7.30
N LEU A 56 21.06 -18.60 -7.98
CA LEU A 56 19.86 -18.03 -7.42
C LEU A 56 19.38 -18.86 -6.22
N LEU A 57 19.21 -20.17 -6.41
CA LEU A 57 18.71 -21.06 -5.37
C LEU A 57 19.68 -21.18 -4.18
N ASN A 58 20.99 -21.25 -4.42
CA ASN A 58 21.99 -21.23 -3.35
C ASN A 58 21.93 -19.91 -2.56
N SER A 59 21.77 -18.77 -3.24
CA SER A 59 21.60 -17.46 -2.58
C SER A 59 20.33 -17.41 -1.74
N LEU A 60 19.20 -17.89 -2.26
CA LEU A 60 17.92 -17.99 -1.53
C LEU A 60 18.03 -18.90 -0.31
N ALA A 61 18.77 -20.01 -0.41
CA ALA A 61 19.04 -20.89 0.72
C ALA A 61 19.93 -20.21 1.76
N ALA A 62 20.97 -19.50 1.33
CA ALA A 62 21.87 -18.77 2.23
C ALA A 62 21.16 -17.66 3.03
N ILE A 63 20.14 -17.01 2.45
CA ILE A 63 19.32 -16.01 3.16
C ILE A 63 18.11 -16.62 3.90
N GLY A 64 17.97 -17.95 3.94
CA GLY A 64 16.98 -18.67 4.73
C GLY A 64 15.58 -18.76 4.13
N LEU A 65 15.42 -18.50 2.82
CA LEU A 65 14.13 -18.65 2.13
C LEU A 65 13.94 -20.03 1.52
N LEU A 66 15.03 -20.77 1.29
CA LEU A 66 15.04 -22.17 0.89
C LEU A 66 15.92 -22.99 1.84
N GLU A 67 15.75 -24.30 1.84
CA GLU A 67 16.66 -25.25 2.46
C GLU A 67 17.29 -26.11 1.36
N LYS A 68 18.61 -26.32 1.41
CA LYS A 68 19.30 -27.27 0.52
C LYS A 68 19.63 -28.54 1.31
N LYS A 69 19.07 -29.68 0.88
CA LYS A 69 19.36 -31.02 1.43
C LYS A 69 19.98 -31.84 0.31
N GLU A 70 21.25 -32.21 0.49
CA GLU A 70 22.10 -32.71 -0.60
C GLU A 70 22.09 -31.71 -1.77
N ASP A 71 21.54 -32.08 -2.93
CA ASP A 71 21.39 -31.19 -4.10
C ASP A 71 19.94 -30.75 -4.36
N VAL A 72 19.01 -31.10 -3.48
CA VAL A 72 17.59 -30.79 -3.61
C VAL A 72 17.24 -29.55 -2.79
N PHE A 73 16.56 -28.60 -3.42
CA PHE A 73 16.04 -27.40 -2.77
C PHE A 73 14.61 -27.61 -2.32
N HIS A 74 14.34 -27.23 -1.08
CA HIS A 74 13.04 -27.25 -0.43
C HIS A 74 12.65 -25.84 0.01
N LEU A 75 11.36 -25.58 0.13
CA LEU A 75 10.85 -24.30 0.61
C LEU A 75 11.08 -24.19 2.12
N ALA A 76 11.68 -23.10 2.58
CA ALA A 76 11.78 -22.79 4.00
C ALA A 76 10.51 -22.06 4.48
N PRO A 77 10.19 -22.04 5.79
CA PRO A 77 8.99 -21.36 6.30
C PRO A 77 8.86 -19.89 5.88
N GLN A 78 9.97 -19.14 5.81
CA GLN A 78 9.94 -17.75 5.35
C GLN A 78 9.70 -17.65 3.83
N GLY A 79 10.24 -18.57 3.04
CA GLY A 79 10.00 -18.61 1.58
C GLY A 79 8.57 -19.00 1.22
N ALA A 80 7.89 -19.75 2.09
CA ALA A 80 6.48 -20.10 1.91
C ALA A 80 5.59 -18.87 1.77
N LEU A 81 5.91 -17.78 2.47
CA LEU A 81 5.18 -16.51 2.35
C LEU A 81 5.19 -15.94 0.92
N LEU A 82 6.08 -16.40 0.03
CA LEU A 82 6.18 -15.96 -1.36
C LEU A 82 5.67 -17.00 -2.37
N SER A 83 5.11 -18.11 -1.92
CA SER A 83 4.45 -19.09 -2.79
C SER A 83 3.00 -18.68 -3.02
N SER A 84 2.52 -18.72 -4.26
CA SER A 84 1.11 -18.44 -4.58
C SER A 84 0.13 -19.49 -4.04
N LEU A 85 0.63 -20.65 -3.60
CA LEU A 85 -0.19 -21.71 -3.00
C LEU A 85 -0.52 -21.45 -1.53
N GLN A 86 0.21 -20.54 -0.87
CA GLN A 86 0.02 -20.27 0.54
C GLN A 86 -1.09 -19.23 0.76
N PRO A 87 -2.00 -19.47 1.72
CA PRO A 87 -2.96 -18.46 2.13
C PRO A 87 -2.24 -17.19 2.60
N GLY A 88 -2.64 -16.03 2.05
CA GLY A 88 -2.02 -14.75 2.40
C GLY A 88 -0.64 -14.52 1.77
N SER A 89 -0.34 -15.19 0.65
CA SER A 89 0.91 -15.00 -0.10
C SER A 89 1.25 -13.53 -0.33
N MET A 90 2.52 -13.19 -0.07
CA MET A 90 3.15 -11.91 -0.36
C MET A 90 3.70 -11.84 -1.79
N LEU A 91 3.56 -12.89 -2.61
CA LEU A 91 4.07 -12.90 -3.99
C LEU A 91 3.58 -11.69 -4.81
N PRO A 92 2.28 -11.33 -4.81
CA PRO A 92 1.81 -10.18 -5.59
C PRO A 92 2.46 -8.85 -5.17
N MET A 93 2.87 -8.75 -3.90
CA MET A 93 3.60 -7.61 -3.38
C MET A 93 5.03 -7.56 -3.87
N ALA A 94 5.72 -8.70 -3.85
CA ALA A 94 7.07 -8.78 -4.40
C ALA A 94 7.06 -8.37 -5.88
N LEU A 95 6.08 -8.85 -6.67
CA LEU A 95 5.92 -8.43 -8.06
C LEU A 95 5.68 -6.91 -8.19
N HIS A 96 4.86 -6.31 -7.32
CA HIS A 96 4.71 -4.85 -7.28
C HIS A 96 6.04 -4.13 -7.00
N PHE A 97 6.85 -4.62 -6.06
CA PHE A 97 8.18 -4.06 -5.78
C PHE A 97 9.17 -4.28 -6.93
N SER A 98 8.96 -5.29 -7.78
CA SER A 98 9.68 -5.46 -9.04
C SER A 98 9.35 -4.33 -10.03
N ASP A 99 8.08 -3.92 -10.14
CA ASP A 99 7.73 -2.73 -10.95
C ASP A 99 8.30 -1.43 -10.37
N VAL A 100 8.29 -1.31 -9.04
CA VAL A 100 8.87 -0.15 -8.32
C VAL A 100 10.37 -0.06 -8.57
N TRP A 101 11.07 -1.20 -8.63
CA TRP A 101 12.50 -1.27 -8.94
C TRP A 101 12.85 -0.60 -10.27
N GLU A 102 12.07 -0.85 -11.31
CA GLU A 102 12.28 -0.22 -12.63
C GLU A 102 12.16 1.30 -12.56
N LYS A 103 11.16 1.81 -11.82
CA LYS A 103 10.99 3.26 -11.61
C LYS A 103 12.14 3.85 -10.79
N TRP A 104 12.58 3.16 -9.74
CA TRP A 104 13.69 3.58 -8.90
C TRP A 104 15.03 3.61 -9.65
N SER A 105 15.19 2.77 -10.69
CA SER A 105 16.38 2.80 -11.56
C SER A 105 16.53 4.13 -12.31
N ALA A 106 15.45 4.89 -12.48
CA ALA A 106 15.47 6.23 -13.09
C ALA A 106 15.76 7.36 -12.09
N LEU A 107 15.84 7.10 -10.77
CA LEU A 107 15.89 8.11 -9.72
C LEU A 107 17.04 9.12 -9.92
N THR A 108 18.23 8.68 -10.31
CA THR A 108 19.38 9.58 -10.56
C THR A 108 19.07 10.63 -11.63
N ASN A 109 18.36 10.24 -12.70
CA ASN A 109 17.98 11.18 -13.75
C ASN A 109 16.85 12.10 -13.29
N VAL A 110 15.85 11.56 -12.58
CA VAL A 110 14.74 12.35 -12.02
C VAL A 110 15.26 13.45 -11.06
N VAL A 111 16.26 13.14 -10.23
CA VAL A 111 16.90 14.12 -9.34
C VAL A 111 17.64 15.21 -10.12
N LYS A 112 18.35 14.85 -11.19
CA LYS A 112 19.12 15.82 -12.01
C LYS A 112 18.23 16.75 -12.82
N GLU A 113 17.19 16.20 -13.43
CA GLU A 113 16.39 16.89 -14.43
C GLU A 113 15.21 17.66 -13.81
N GLY A 114 14.94 17.44 -12.52
CA GLY A 114 13.65 17.78 -11.93
C GLY A 114 12.55 16.87 -12.49
N ARG A 115 11.36 16.92 -11.89
CA ARG A 115 10.20 16.06 -12.21
C ARG A 115 10.05 15.88 -13.73
N ARG A 116 10.44 14.71 -14.23
CA ARG A 116 10.19 14.24 -15.59
C ARG A 116 9.48 12.90 -15.48
N VAL A 117 8.18 12.94 -15.29
CA VAL A 117 7.34 11.82 -15.67
C VAL A 117 6.52 12.32 -16.86
N LYS A 118 6.96 12.00 -18.08
CA LYS A 118 6.01 11.86 -19.18
C LYS A 118 5.04 10.79 -18.73
N GLU A 119 3.73 11.04 -18.82
CA GLU A 119 2.69 10.05 -18.58
C GLU A 119 3.04 8.78 -19.36
N GLN A 120 3.56 7.76 -18.66
CA GLN A 120 3.27 6.41 -19.04
C GLN A 120 1.99 6.08 -18.30
N ALA A 121 0.87 6.19 -19.00
CA ALA A 121 -0.35 5.55 -18.57
C ALA A 121 -0.02 4.07 -18.38
N SER A 122 0.28 3.65 -17.14
CA SER A 122 0.31 2.24 -16.82
C SER A 122 -1.14 1.80 -16.83
N THR A 123 -1.66 1.43 -18.00
CA THR A 123 -2.84 0.60 -18.08
C THR A 123 -2.44 -0.75 -17.47
N ARG A 124 -2.55 -0.86 -16.15
CA ARG A 124 -2.47 -2.15 -15.48
C ARG A 124 -3.64 -2.96 -16.05
N ASP A 125 -3.34 -4.11 -16.62
CA ASP A 125 -4.42 -5.03 -16.97
C ASP A 125 -5.17 -5.46 -15.70
N GLN A 126 -6.40 -5.95 -15.86
CA GLN A 126 -7.29 -6.27 -14.74
C GLN A 126 -6.64 -7.26 -13.76
N LYS A 127 -5.86 -8.22 -14.27
CA LYS A 127 -5.18 -9.24 -13.46
C LYS A 127 -4.05 -8.65 -12.63
N THR A 128 -3.32 -7.68 -13.18
CA THR A 128 -2.28 -6.91 -12.49
C THR A 128 -2.89 -6.01 -11.42
N LEU A 129 -4.07 -5.42 -11.69
CA LEU A 129 -4.82 -4.61 -10.72
C LEU A 129 -5.32 -5.46 -9.54
N GLU A 130 -5.93 -6.62 -9.82
CA GLU A 130 -6.39 -7.57 -8.78
C GLU A 130 -5.24 -8.08 -7.92
N SER A 131 -4.13 -8.46 -8.56
CA SER A 131 -2.92 -8.92 -7.85
C SER A 131 -2.34 -7.81 -6.99
N PHE A 132 -2.28 -6.58 -7.50
CA PHE A 132 -1.82 -5.42 -6.75
C PHE A 132 -2.71 -5.12 -5.54
N ILE A 133 -4.04 -5.11 -5.71
CA ILE A 133 -4.97 -4.84 -4.61
C ILE A 133 -4.91 -5.96 -3.57
N GLY A 134 -4.82 -7.22 -4.00
CA GLY A 134 -4.60 -8.36 -3.12
C GLY A 134 -3.29 -8.25 -2.32
N ALA A 135 -2.21 -7.79 -2.94
CA ALA A 135 -0.95 -7.52 -2.26
C ALA A 135 -1.11 -6.49 -1.13
N MET A 136 -1.71 -5.35 -1.47
CA MET A 136 -1.87 -4.24 -0.53
C MET A 136 -2.79 -4.62 0.63
N ASP A 137 -3.78 -5.47 0.38
CA ASP A 137 -4.65 -6.03 1.42
C ASP A 137 -3.87 -6.80 2.50
N VAL A 138 -2.96 -7.70 2.09
CA VAL A 138 -2.20 -8.55 3.02
C VAL A 138 -1.40 -7.71 4.02
N ILE A 139 -0.71 -6.66 3.56
CA ILE A 139 0.02 -5.74 4.47
C ILE A 139 -0.93 -4.92 5.32
N ALA A 140 -2.02 -4.43 4.72
CA ALA A 140 -2.93 -3.53 5.40
C ALA A 140 -3.74 -4.25 6.48
N ARG A 141 -3.83 -5.59 6.49
CA ARG A 141 -4.73 -6.34 7.37
C ARG A 141 -4.44 -6.14 8.86
N ASP A 142 -3.20 -6.36 9.29
CA ASP A 142 -2.87 -6.22 10.72
C ASP A 142 -2.93 -4.75 11.14
N LEU A 143 -2.43 -3.86 10.27
CA LEU A 143 -2.46 -2.44 10.52
C LEU A 143 -3.88 -1.87 10.52
N SER A 144 -4.79 -2.35 9.68
CA SER A 144 -6.17 -1.85 9.63
C SER A 144 -6.92 -2.20 10.89
N VAL A 145 -6.73 -3.41 11.43
CA VAL A 145 -7.28 -3.82 12.73
C VAL A 145 -6.69 -2.97 13.85
N GLU A 146 -5.38 -2.74 13.84
CA GLU A 146 -4.72 -1.89 14.83
C GLU A 146 -5.26 -0.45 14.80
N ILE A 147 -5.38 0.13 13.60
CA ILE A 147 -5.89 1.49 13.39
C ILE A 147 -7.35 1.59 13.83
N ALA A 148 -8.20 0.64 13.41
CA ALA A 148 -9.62 0.61 13.78
C ALA A 148 -9.83 0.53 15.29
N ARG A 149 -8.99 -0.22 16.02
CA ARG A 149 -9.00 -0.28 17.49
C ARG A 149 -8.47 0.96 18.16
N SER A 150 -7.49 1.63 17.56
CA SER A 150 -6.84 2.81 18.13
C SER A 150 -7.68 4.09 18.00
N PHE A 151 -8.65 4.10 17.08
CA PHE A 151 -9.50 5.25 16.81
C PHE A 151 -10.94 4.95 17.23
N ASP A 152 -11.50 5.74 18.15
CA ASP A 152 -12.88 5.57 18.60
C ASP A 152 -13.88 5.94 17.50
N ALA A 153 -14.26 4.92 16.73
CA ALA A 153 -15.28 4.99 15.69
C ALA A 153 -16.69 4.65 16.20
N SER A 154 -16.86 4.37 17.51
CA SER A 154 -18.16 3.96 18.09
C SER A 154 -19.22 5.07 18.07
N ARG A 155 -18.75 6.32 17.95
CA ARG A 155 -19.56 7.55 17.84
C ARG A 155 -20.10 7.85 16.45
N PHE A 156 -19.67 7.10 15.43
CA PHE A 156 -20.09 7.30 14.04
C PHE A 156 -21.07 6.21 13.60
N ASN A 157 -21.92 6.56 12.64
CA ASN A 157 -22.95 5.67 12.11
C ASN A 157 -22.68 5.26 10.67
N ARG A 158 -21.99 6.12 9.89
CA ARG A 158 -21.76 5.89 8.47
C ARG A 158 -20.40 6.38 8.00
N LEU A 159 -19.53 5.42 7.67
CA LEU A 159 -18.22 5.62 7.07
C LEU A 159 -18.33 5.89 5.56
N LEU A 160 -17.56 6.84 5.04
CA LEU A 160 -17.21 7.01 3.64
C LEU A 160 -15.73 6.65 3.46
N ASP A 161 -15.44 5.51 2.85
CA ASP A 161 -14.08 5.06 2.54
C ASP A 161 -13.72 5.47 1.11
N ILE A 162 -12.89 6.51 0.97
CA ILE A 162 -12.50 7.08 -0.33
C ILE A 162 -11.20 6.44 -0.82
N GLY A 163 -11.26 5.75 -1.94
CA GLY A 163 -10.14 4.92 -2.41
C GLY A 163 -9.96 3.67 -1.55
N GLY A 164 -11.08 3.06 -1.14
CA GLY A 164 -11.12 1.96 -0.18
C GLY A 164 -10.50 0.65 -0.67
N ALA A 165 -10.11 0.56 -1.93
CA ALA A 165 -9.52 -0.61 -2.57
C ALA A 165 -10.36 -1.88 -2.31
N SER A 166 -9.76 -2.97 -1.82
CA SER A 166 -10.49 -4.19 -1.44
C SER A 166 -11.33 -4.06 -0.17
N GLY A 167 -11.41 -2.88 0.44
CA GLY A 167 -12.19 -2.63 1.66
C GLY A 167 -11.51 -3.08 2.95
N THR A 168 -10.18 -3.25 2.98
CA THR A 168 -9.44 -3.74 4.17
C THR A 168 -9.69 -2.91 5.42
N TYR A 169 -9.74 -1.58 5.27
CA TYR A 169 -10.02 -0.67 6.37
C TYR A 169 -11.53 -0.59 6.68
N THR A 170 -12.39 -0.56 5.65
CA THR A 170 -13.85 -0.69 5.82
C THR A 170 -14.20 -1.91 6.67
N VAL A 171 -13.70 -3.10 6.33
CA VAL A 171 -13.93 -4.34 7.09
C VAL A 171 -13.46 -4.22 8.54
N ALA A 172 -12.26 -3.67 8.77
CA ALA A 172 -11.73 -3.49 10.12
C ALA A 172 -12.61 -2.59 10.99
N PHE A 173 -13.03 -1.43 10.46
CA PHE A 173 -13.92 -0.51 11.18
C PHE A 173 -15.33 -1.09 11.42
N LEU A 174 -15.89 -1.84 10.46
CA LEU A 174 -17.20 -2.49 10.62
C LEU A 174 -17.19 -3.63 11.63
N ASN A 175 -16.06 -4.33 11.77
CA ASN A 175 -15.87 -5.38 12.77
C ASN A 175 -15.71 -4.79 14.18
N GLU A 176 -15.02 -3.67 14.31
CA GLU A 176 -14.83 -2.99 15.60
C GLU A 176 -16.13 -2.27 16.06
N ASN A 177 -16.92 -1.73 15.13
CA ASN A 177 -18.22 -1.12 15.43
C ASN A 177 -19.35 -1.83 14.67
N HIS A 178 -20.09 -2.72 15.35
CA HIS A 178 -21.19 -3.49 14.77
C HIS A 178 -22.40 -2.66 14.29
N ARG A 179 -22.52 -1.40 14.71
CA ARG A 179 -23.59 -0.48 14.26
C ARG A 179 -23.18 0.37 13.05
N LEU A 180 -21.89 0.44 12.75
CA LEU A 180 -21.37 1.23 11.64
C LEU A 180 -21.87 0.64 10.31
N THR A 181 -22.22 1.50 9.37
CA THR A 181 -22.41 1.16 7.96
C THR A 181 -21.35 1.89 7.15
N ALA A 182 -21.09 1.46 5.91
CA ALA A 182 -20.09 2.12 5.07
C ALA A 182 -20.60 2.40 3.67
N VAL A 183 -20.04 3.43 3.06
CA VAL A 183 -20.00 3.67 1.63
C VAL A 183 -18.55 3.50 1.20
N LEU A 184 -18.27 2.54 0.33
CA LEU A 184 -16.94 2.36 -0.25
C LEU A 184 -16.95 2.94 -1.65
N PHE A 185 -16.10 3.94 -1.87
CA PHE A 185 -15.98 4.67 -3.13
C PHE A 185 -14.62 4.38 -3.77
N ASP A 186 -14.62 3.78 -4.96
CA ASP A 186 -13.40 3.50 -5.73
C ASP A 186 -13.72 3.37 -7.22
N LEU A 187 -12.72 3.13 -8.07
CA LEU A 187 -12.93 2.89 -9.50
C LEU A 187 -13.75 1.60 -9.73
N GLU A 188 -14.56 1.57 -10.80
CA GLU A 188 -15.43 0.43 -11.15
C GLU A 188 -14.73 -0.95 -11.06
N PRO A 189 -13.53 -1.16 -11.63
CA PRO A 189 -12.89 -2.48 -11.57
C PRO A 189 -12.38 -2.84 -10.17
N VAL A 190 -12.18 -1.84 -9.30
CA VAL A 190 -11.73 -1.99 -7.91
C VAL A 190 -12.93 -2.31 -7.00
N VAL A 191 -14.06 -1.64 -7.24
CA VAL A 191 -15.31 -1.91 -6.53
C VAL A 191 -15.74 -3.38 -6.68
N ALA A 192 -15.58 -3.97 -7.87
CA ALA A 192 -15.86 -5.39 -8.09
C ALA A 192 -15.00 -6.31 -7.19
N ILE A 193 -13.76 -5.94 -6.91
CA ILE A 193 -12.84 -6.68 -6.03
C ILE A 193 -13.31 -6.54 -4.57
N ALA A 194 -13.68 -5.33 -4.15
CA ALA A 194 -14.24 -5.06 -2.83
C ALA A 194 -15.51 -5.87 -2.59
N GLU A 195 -16.41 -5.91 -3.57
CA GLU A 195 -17.67 -6.67 -3.49
C GLU A 195 -17.43 -8.14 -3.19
N LYS A 196 -16.56 -8.78 -3.98
CA LYS A 196 -16.24 -10.21 -3.80
C LYS A 196 -15.75 -10.51 -2.39
N ARG A 197 -14.89 -9.65 -1.84
CA ARG A 197 -14.37 -9.82 -0.49
C ARG A 197 -15.43 -9.54 0.57
N LEU A 198 -16.16 -8.44 0.48
CA LEU A 198 -17.20 -8.09 1.44
C LEU A 198 -18.30 -9.15 1.52
N ARG A 199 -18.60 -9.81 0.39
CA ARG A 199 -19.47 -11.00 0.38
C ARG A 199 -18.86 -12.19 1.12
N ALA A 200 -17.58 -12.48 0.88
CA ALA A 200 -16.88 -13.56 1.57
C ALA A 200 -16.78 -13.34 3.09
N ASP A 201 -16.62 -12.08 3.51
CA ASP A 201 -16.56 -11.67 4.92
C ASP A 201 -17.96 -11.49 5.56
N GLY A 202 -19.05 -11.65 4.80
CA GLY A 202 -20.43 -11.52 5.30
C GLY A 202 -20.84 -10.10 5.68
N LEU A 203 -20.16 -9.08 5.14
CA LEU A 203 -20.36 -7.67 5.49
C LEU A 203 -21.06 -6.86 4.39
N ILE A 204 -21.33 -7.46 3.22
CA ILE A 204 -21.88 -6.75 2.06
C ILE A 204 -23.18 -5.99 2.35
N ASP A 205 -24.05 -6.52 3.22
CA ASP A 205 -25.33 -5.89 3.57
C ASP A 205 -25.17 -4.59 4.38
N ARG A 206 -23.96 -4.34 4.93
CA ARG A 206 -23.62 -3.13 5.68
C ARG A 206 -22.82 -2.12 4.84
N VAL A 207 -22.53 -2.44 3.57
CA VAL A 207 -21.69 -1.62 2.69
C VAL A 207 -22.41 -1.28 1.41
N HIS A 208 -22.54 0.02 1.13
CA HIS A 208 -22.94 0.52 -0.17
C HIS A 208 -21.72 0.76 -1.03
N LEU A 209 -21.64 0.07 -2.17
CA LEU A 209 -20.55 0.21 -3.12
C LEU A 209 -20.88 1.28 -4.16
N VAL A 210 -19.97 2.24 -4.36
CA VAL A 210 -20.13 3.30 -5.35
C VAL A 210 -18.88 3.37 -6.22
N ALA A 211 -19.06 3.20 -7.53
CA ALA A 211 -17.98 3.38 -8.47
C ALA A 211 -17.83 4.86 -8.87
N GLY A 212 -16.59 5.35 -8.91
CA GLY A 212 -16.27 6.68 -9.40
C GLY A 212 -14.80 7.03 -9.27
N ASP A 213 -14.41 8.13 -9.91
CA ASP A 213 -13.08 8.71 -9.86
C ASP A 213 -13.11 9.93 -8.94
N PHE A 214 -12.46 9.88 -7.78
CA PHE A 214 -12.48 10.99 -6.82
C PHE A 214 -11.76 12.25 -7.33
N TYR A 215 -11.01 12.18 -8.44
CA TYR A 215 -10.49 13.37 -9.12
C TYR A 215 -11.55 14.08 -9.96
N ARG A 216 -12.59 13.37 -10.40
CA ARG A 216 -13.58 13.87 -11.37
C ARG A 216 -14.99 13.98 -10.79
N ASP A 217 -15.43 12.96 -10.08
CA ASP A 217 -16.83 12.76 -9.67
C ASP A 217 -17.07 13.22 -8.23
N GLU A 218 -18.21 13.83 -7.94
CA GLU A 218 -18.57 14.16 -6.55
C GLU A 218 -18.69 12.91 -5.68
N LEU A 219 -18.41 13.06 -4.38
CA LEU A 219 -18.43 11.96 -3.43
C LEU A 219 -19.86 11.73 -2.90
N PRO A 220 -20.25 10.48 -2.57
CA PRO A 220 -21.55 10.19 -1.97
C PRO A 220 -21.77 10.94 -0.65
N GLU A 221 -22.91 11.59 -0.52
CA GLU A 221 -23.25 12.41 0.67
C GLU A 221 -23.85 11.58 1.82
N GLY A 222 -23.91 12.20 3.01
CA GLY A 222 -24.69 11.69 4.15
C GLY A 222 -23.90 10.78 5.10
N CYS A 223 -22.57 10.85 5.05
CA CYS A 223 -21.68 10.16 5.99
C CYS A 223 -21.22 11.09 7.11
N ASP A 224 -21.05 10.57 8.32
CA ASP A 224 -20.55 11.30 9.50
C ASP A 224 -19.06 11.02 9.78
N PHE A 225 -18.49 10.04 9.09
CA PHE A 225 -17.09 9.68 9.14
C PHE A 225 -16.54 9.45 7.73
N ALA A 226 -15.43 10.08 7.36
CA ALA A 226 -14.72 9.84 6.11
C ALA A 226 -13.30 9.34 6.41
N LEU A 227 -12.86 8.33 5.66
CA LEU A 227 -11.51 7.80 5.70
C LEU A 227 -10.80 8.10 4.40
N LEU A 228 -9.59 8.65 4.51
CA LEU A 228 -8.67 8.84 3.41
C LEU A 228 -7.34 8.14 3.76
N SER A 229 -7.19 6.89 3.33
CA SER A 229 -6.07 6.02 3.70
C SER A 229 -5.13 5.78 2.52
N ALA A 230 -3.85 6.16 2.66
CA ALA A 230 -2.84 5.99 1.60
C ALA A 230 -3.23 6.65 0.26
N ILE A 231 -3.85 7.84 0.31
CA ILE A 231 -4.25 8.60 -0.88
C ILE A 231 -3.50 9.93 -0.96
N ILE A 232 -3.31 10.64 0.15
CA ILE A 232 -2.79 12.01 0.08
C ILE A 232 -1.41 12.07 -0.55
N HIS A 233 -0.59 11.04 -0.38
CA HIS A 233 0.77 11.02 -0.87
C HIS A 233 0.90 11.00 -2.40
N GLN A 234 -0.11 10.52 -3.13
CA GLN A 234 -0.04 10.43 -4.59
C GLN A 234 -0.46 11.73 -5.29
N ASN A 235 -1.12 12.61 -4.55
CA ASN A 235 -1.69 13.87 -5.02
C ASN A 235 -0.68 14.99 -4.89
N SER A 236 -0.75 16.01 -5.73
CA SER A 236 -0.12 17.30 -5.44
C SER A 236 -0.81 18.01 -4.25
N PRO A 237 -0.18 19.04 -3.65
CA PRO A 237 -0.83 19.85 -2.61
C PRO A 237 -2.19 20.41 -3.05
N SER A 238 -2.31 20.90 -4.28
CA SER A 238 -3.57 21.45 -4.79
C SER A 238 -4.64 20.37 -4.97
N GLN A 239 -4.26 19.19 -5.49
CA GLN A 239 -5.16 18.05 -5.63
C GLN A 239 -5.67 17.58 -4.26
N ASN A 240 -4.84 17.59 -3.23
CA ASN A 240 -5.26 17.28 -1.87
C ASN A 240 -6.29 18.28 -1.34
N VAL A 241 -6.07 19.58 -1.52
CA VAL A 241 -7.04 20.60 -1.10
C VAL A 241 -8.38 20.44 -1.83
N ASP A 242 -8.36 20.16 -3.14
CA ASP A 242 -9.59 19.94 -3.90
C ASP A 242 -10.34 18.68 -3.44
N LEU A 243 -9.61 17.59 -3.14
CA LEU A 243 -10.20 16.39 -2.57
C LEU A 243 -10.78 16.66 -1.18
N PHE A 244 -10.08 17.39 -0.31
CA PHE A 244 -10.60 17.80 0.99
C PHE A 244 -11.89 18.61 0.85
N ARG A 245 -11.99 19.53 -0.12
CA ARG A 245 -13.24 20.28 -0.38
C ARG A 245 -14.40 19.37 -0.79
N LYS A 246 -14.14 18.33 -1.58
CA LYS A 246 -15.16 17.33 -1.95
C LYS A 246 -15.63 16.54 -0.74
N ILE A 247 -14.68 16.08 0.08
CA ILE A 247 -14.99 15.36 1.34
C ILE A 247 -15.80 16.27 2.29
N PHE A 248 -15.41 17.55 2.40
CA PHE A 248 -16.13 18.53 3.21
C PHE A 248 -17.58 18.70 2.76
N ARG A 249 -17.87 18.71 1.45
CA ARG A 249 -19.24 18.75 0.94
C ARG A 249 -20.02 17.48 1.28
N ALA A 250 -19.41 16.31 1.10
CA ALA A 250 -20.05 15.01 1.30
C ALA A 250 -20.39 14.67 2.76
N LEU A 251 -19.58 15.15 3.71
CA LEU A 251 -19.81 14.94 5.14
C LEU A 251 -21.03 15.73 5.64
N VAL A 252 -21.78 15.16 6.59
CA VAL A 252 -22.81 15.90 7.34
C VAL A 252 -22.16 16.93 8.28
N PRO A 253 -22.87 17.99 8.72
CA PRO A 253 -22.40 18.86 9.80
C PRO A 253 -21.94 18.05 11.03
N GLY A 254 -20.83 18.46 11.64
CA GLY A 254 -20.20 17.71 12.73
C GLY A 254 -19.38 16.48 12.29
N GLY A 255 -19.43 16.13 11.00
CA GLY A 255 -18.71 14.98 10.44
C GLY A 255 -17.19 15.07 10.58
N THR A 256 -16.52 13.92 10.59
CA THR A 256 -15.07 13.81 10.81
C THR A 256 -14.37 13.19 9.62
N LEU A 257 -13.25 13.78 9.20
CA LEU A 257 -12.28 13.19 8.28
C LEU A 257 -11.10 12.63 9.06
N LEU A 258 -10.75 11.37 8.82
CA LEU A 258 -9.52 10.74 9.25
C LEU A 258 -8.63 10.45 8.05
N ILE A 259 -7.42 10.99 8.07
CA ILE A 259 -6.37 10.75 7.09
C ILE A 259 -5.37 9.79 7.70
N ARG A 260 -5.04 8.72 6.98
CA ARG A 260 -3.96 7.78 7.33
C ARG A 260 -2.88 7.84 6.26
N ASP A 261 -1.66 8.22 6.65
CA ASP A 261 -0.51 8.22 5.74
C ASP A 261 0.84 8.31 6.49
N HIS A 262 1.94 8.49 5.74
CA HIS A 262 3.18 9.04 6.27
C HIS A 262 3.00 10.53 6.59
N ILE A 263 3.02 10.86 7.89
CA ILE A 263 2.94 12.25 8.36
C ILE A 263 4.31 12.68 8.83
N MET A 264 4.90 13.62 8.10
CA MET A 264 6.26 14.07 8.34
C MET A 264 6.34 15.12 9.45
N ASP A 265 7.49 15.21 10.09
CA ASP A 265 7.85 16.34 10.94
C ASP A 265 8.06 17.63 10.13
N GLY A 266 8.26 18.76 10.81
CA GLY A 266 8.46 20.05 10.15
C GLY A 266 9.74 20.14 9.30
N THR A 267 10.73 19.27 9.55
CA THR A 267 11.95 19.20 8.73
C THR A 267 11.82 18.26 7.53
N ARG A 268 10.75 17.45 7.47
CA ARG A 268 10.53 16.39 6.49
C ARG A 268 11.62 15.30 6.49
N THR A 269 12.27 15.09 7.64
CA THR A 269 13.31 14.06 7.80
C THR A 269 12.89 12.91 8.71
N ASP A 270 11.82 13.09 9.51
CA ASP A 270 11.24 12.06 10.36
C ASP A 270 9.76 11.82 10.02
N PRO A 271 9.27 10.56 9.95
CA PRO A 271 10.05 9.33 10.07
C PRO A 271 10.93 9.06 8.83
N PRO A 272 12.10 8.41 8.96
CA PRO A 272 12.97 8.08 7.83
C PRO A 272 12.26 7.27 6.73
N ALA A 273 11.32 6.40 7.12
CA ALA A 273 10.50 5.65 6.17
C ALA A 273 9.65 6.57 5.29
N GLY A 274 9.11 7.65 5.84
CA GLY A 274 8.36 8.66 5.08
C GLY A 274 9.26 9.45 4.13
N ALA A 275 10.46 9.85 4.57
CA ALA A 275 11.41 10.55 3.69
C ALA A 275 11.83 9.70 2.48
N LEU A 276 12.11 8.41 2.69
CA LEU A 276 12.37 7.46 1.58
C LEU A 276 11.12 7.25 0.71
N PHE A 277 9.94 7.21 1.31
CA PHE A 277 8.67 7.10 0.56
C PHE A 277 8.39 8.35 -0.29
N GLY A 278 8.85 9.54 0.12
CA GLY A 278 8.82 10.74 -0.72
C GLY A 278 9.56 10.54 -2.05
N LEU A 279 10.70 9.83 -2.05
CA LEU A 279 11.39 9.45 -3.30
C LEU A 279 10.56 8.48 -4.14
N ASN A 280 9.85 7.55 -3.51
CA ASN A 280 8.92 6.66 -4.20
C ASN A 280 7.81 7.47 -4.91
N MET A 281 7.25 8.48 -4.24
CA MET A 281 6.27 9.37 -4.87
C MET A 281 6.87 10.19 -6.02
N LEU A 282 8.10 10.68 -5.85
CA LEU A 282 8.80 11.44 -6.87
C LEU A 282 9.00 10.67 -8.19
N VAL A 283 9.31 9.37 -8.11
CA VAL A 283 9.49 8.52 -9.31
C VAL A 283 8.19 7.90 -9.82
N ALA A 284 7.18 7.76 -8.97
CA ALA A 284 5.95 7.02 -9.31
C ALA A 284 4.78 7.91 -9.70
N THR A 285 4.80 9.21 -9.38
CA THR A 285 3.64 10.10 -9.56
C THR A 285 4.05 11.44 -10.20
N PRO A 286 3.13 12.14 -10.88
CA PRO A 286 3.42 13.47 -11.44
C PRO A 286 3.60 14.56 -10.35
N GLY A 287 2.89 14.40 -9.23
CA GLY A 287 2.66 15.49 -8.27
C GLY A 287 2.87 15.13 -6.80
N GLY A 288 2.90 13.84 -6.46
CA GLY A 288 2.89 13.31 -5.11
C GLY A 288 4.14 13.59 -4.29
N ASP A 289 3.99 13.47 -2.98
CA ASP A 289 5.02 13.66 -1.96
C ASP A 289 4.56 13.05 -0.63
N THR A 290 5.38 13.13 0.42
CA THR A 290 4.94 12.98 1.81
C THR A 290 4.73 14.34 2.45
N TYR A 291 3.71 14.47 3.30
CA TYR A 291 3.26 15.76 3.83
C TYR A 291 3.50 15.87 5.33
N SER A 292 3.89 17.06 5.77
CA SER A 292 3.94 17.36 7.20
C SER A 292 2.53 17.61 7.76
N PHE A 293 2.39 17.48 9.09
CA PHE A 293 1.12 17.82 9.74
C PHE A 293 0.70 19.28 9.50
N ILE A 294 1.66 20.22 9.44
CA ILE A 294 1.37 21.65 9.23
C ILE A 294 0.74 21.86 7.85
N GLU A 295 1.32 21.27 6.81
CA GLU A 295 0.81 21.39 5.44
C GLU A 295 -0.58 20.77 5.30
N LEU A 296 -0.80 19.62 5.93
CA LEU A 296 -2.12 18.99 5.95
C LEU A 296 -3.14 19.85 6.68
N LYS A 297 -2.77 20.41 7.84
CA LYS A 297 -3.64 21.32 8.60
C LYS A 297 -4.03 22.53 7.77
N GLU A 298 -3.08 23.19 7.12
CA GLU A 298 -3.35 24.34 6.25
C GLU A 298 -4.27 23.97 5.07
N GLY A 299 -4.05 22.83 4.44
CA GLY A 299 -4.90 22.35 3.35
C GLY A 299 -6.33 22.01 3.81
N LEU A 300 -6.46 21.41 5.00
CA LEU A 300 -7.76 21.11 5.62
C LEU A 300 -8.52 22.39 5.98
N GLU A 301 -7.84 23.39 6.54
CA GLU A 301 -8.42 24.70 6.86
C GLU A 301 -8.87 25.45 5.60
N GLN A 302 -8.09 25.39 4.51
CA GLN A 302 -8.50 25.92 3.19
C GLN A 302 -9.73 25.23 2.60
N ALA A 303 -10.01 23.98 2.99
CA ALA A 303 -11.19 23.25 2.58
C ALA A 303 -12.40 23.49 3.50
N GLY A 304 -12.22 24.20 4.62
CA GLY A 304 -13.28 24.53 5.58
C GLY A 304 -13.31 23.63 6.82
N PHE A 305 -12.43 22.63 6.92
CA PHE A 305 -12.32 21.83 8.14
C PHE A 305 -11.74 22.66 9.29
N VAL A 306 -12.11 22.27 10.51
CA VAL A 306 -11.61 22.84 11.77
C VAL A 306 -11.06 21.74 12.67
N ASN A 307 -10.35 22.14 13.72
CA ASN A 307 -9.82 21.23 14.75
C ASN A 307 -8.96 20.10 14.18
N ALA A 308 -8.08 20.41 13.21
CA ALA A 308 -7.12 19.45 12.70
C ALA A 308 -6.14 19.03 13.81
N ARG A 309 -5.98 17.73 14.04
CA ARG A 309 -5.14 17.14 15.08
C ARG A 309 -4.37 15.94 14.54
N LEU A 310 -3.08 15.88 14.83
CA LEU A 310 -2.30 14.65 14.72
C LEU A 310 -2.67 13.73 15.89
N VAL A 311 -3.52 12.74 15.63
CA VAL A 311 -4.03 11.82 16.68
C VAL A 311 -3.15 10.58 16.84
N ARG A 312 -2.26 10.30 15.88
CA ARG A 312 -1.22 9.27 15.98
C ARG A 312 0.01 9.70 15.19
N GLN A 313 1.17 9.70 15.84
CA GLN A 313 2.45 9.82 15.15
C GLN A 313 2.92 8.42 14.73
N GLY A 314 3.11 8.21 13.43
CA GLY A 314 3.53 6.93 12.86
C GLY A 314 5.03 6.90 12.56
N LYS A 315 5.68 5.76 12.76
CA LYS A 315 7.05 5.50 12.26
C LYS A 315 7.04 4.90 10.86
N ARG A 316 5.89 4.40 10.43
CA ARG A 316 5.62 3.86 9.10
C ARG A 316 4.44 4.66 8.53
N MET A 317 3.76 4.11 7.53
CA MET A 317 2.52 4.70 7.02
C MET A 317 1.38 4.40 8.02
N ASP A 318 1.47 4.93 9.23
CA ASP A 318 0.51 4.68 10.32
C ASP A 318 0.22 5.96 11.11
N GLY A 319 0.61 7.12 10.56
CA GLY A 319 0.23 8.41 11.12
C GLY A 319 -1.24 8.69 10.84
N LEU A 320 -1.92 9.31 11.81
CA LEU A 320 -3.34 9.65 11.72
C LEU A 320 -3.56 11.13 11.98
N VAL A 321 -4.22 11.80 11.03
CA VAL A 321 -4.69 13.18 11.18
C VAL A 321 -6.21 13.20 11.14
N GLU A 322 -6.82 13.79 12.17
CA GLU A 322 -8.27 13.96 12.26
C GLU A 322 -8.61 15.44 12.05
N ALA A 323 -9.67 15.74 11.30
CA ALA A 323 -10.26 17.08 11.23
C ALA A 323 -11.79 17.02 11.15
N ARG A 324 -12.48 18.10 11.53
CA ARG A 324 -13.95 18.14 11.64
C ARG A 324 -14.59 19.16 10.73
N LYS A 325 -15.73 18.78 10.17
CA LYS A 325 -16.68 19.73 9.58
C LYS A 325 -17.41 20.43 10.73
N PRO A 326 -17.54 21.77 10.73
CA PRO A 326 -18.33 22.49 11.72
C PRO A 326 -19.80 22.01 11.76
N GLU A 327 -20.48 22.24 12.89
CA GLU A 327 -21.91 21.91 13.12
C GLU A 327 -22.88 22.93 12.47
N ILE A 328 -22.35 23.97 11.82
CA ILE A 328 -23.10 25.14 11.32
C ILE A 328 -23.75 24.80 9.97
#